data_AF-Q6V6T9-F1
#
_entry.id   AF-Q6V6T9-F1
#
_cell.length_a   1.000
_cell.length_b   1.000
_cell.length_c   1.000
_cell.angle_alpha   90.00
_cell.angle_beta   90.00
_cell.angle_gamma   90.00
#
_symmetry.space_group_name_H-M   'P 1'
#
loop_
_entity.id
_entity.type
_entity.pdbx_description
1 polymer ?
#
loop_
_entity_poly.entity_id
_entity_poly.type
_entity_poly.pdbx_seq_one_letter_code
_entity_poly.pdbx_strand_id
1 'polypeptide(L)'
;IIFGPECLIVHEDKIYTGIHSGEVIRLSNEESVQPITKIGQHCDYIFDDELCGYPVGLALDTQGNNLIVSDAYYGIWQVDLKTKKKTVVVPAEQILPGKGANRRAKLFNSVAVNRQGDIFWTDSFSDDFVLAAFANPSGRYDRVKKTNEVLLDELSFANGLALSPSEDFIVLAETTAMRLRKYYLKGSRAGESEVFVEGLPGWPDNLTADEEGIWVPLSVASDSENPNLFAVLAPYPRLRSFLARLVALMRLPLRVLNHIYPN
;
A
#
# COMPACT_ATOMS: atom_id res chain seq x y z
N ILE A 1 -15.05 -0.15 19.43
CA ILE A 1 -14.49 -1.50 19.12
C ILE A 1 -13.41 -1.28 18.06
N ILE A 2 -12.24 -1.90 18.22
CA ILE A 2 -11.12 -1.80 17.27
C ILE A 2 -11.32 -2.90 16.23
N PHE A 3 -11.40 -2.54 14.95
CA PHE A 3 -11.57 -3.50 13.84
C PHE A 3 -10.54 -3.22 12.75
N GLY A 4 -9.91 -4.30 12.26
CA GLY A 4 -8.87 -4.26 11.24
C GLY A 4 -7.74 -3.29 11.59
N PRO A 5 -7.05 -3.46 12.74
CA PRO A 5 -5.80 -2.73 12.96
C PRO A 5 -4.82 -3.07 11.85
N GLU A 6 -4.40 -2.06 11.10
CA GLU A 6 -3.42 -2.16 10.03
C GLU A 6 -2.21 -1.28 10.39
N CYS A 7 -1.01 -1.76 10.04
CA CYS A 7 0.30 -1.12 10.22
C CYS A 7 0.55 -0.65 11.66
N LEU A 8 1.47 -1.33 12.34
CA LEU A 8 1.82 -1.03 13.72
C LEU A 8 3.15 -0.31 13.74
N ILE A 9 3.17 0.92 14.25
CA ILE A 9 4.42 1.62 14.56
C ILE A 9 4.51 1.96 16.03
N VAL A 10 5.73 1.94 16.57
CA VAL A 10 6.01 2.28 17.97
C VAL A 10 6.67 3.66 18.03
N HIS A 11 6.17 4.52 18.90
CA HIS A 11 6.73 5.84 19.16
C HIS A 11 6.48 6.26 20.62
N GLU A 12 7.54 6.64 21.35
CA GLU A 12 7.46 7.03 22.77
C GLU A 12 6.65 6.03 23.63
N ASP A 13 6.96 4.73 23.53
CA ASP A 13 6.28 3.64 24.24
C ASP A 13 4.78 3.53 23.97
N LYS A 14 4.31 4.08 22.83
CA LYS A 14 2.92 4.01 22.37
C LYS A 14 2.89 3.34 21.01
N ILE A 15 1.83 2.58 20.76
CA ILE A 15 1.60 1.93 19.47
C ILE A 15 0.56 2.76 18.71
N TYR A 16 0.83 3.01 17.43
CA TYR A 16 -0.08 3.68 16.51
C TYR A 16 -0.51 2.69 15.42
N THR A 17 -1.78 2.72 15.05
CA THR A 17 -2.35 1.84 14.02
C THR A 17 -3.58 2.47 13.38
N GLY A 18 -3.79 2.19 12.11
CA GLY A 18 -5.02 2.53 11.39
C GLY A 18 -6.10 1.49 11.61
N ILE A 19 -7.38 1.87 11.48
CA ILE A 19 -8.51 0.95 11.59
C ILE A 19 -9.58 1.25 10.53
N HIS A 20 -10.47 0.29 10.27
CA HIS A 20 -11.57 0.38 9.30
C HIS A 20 -12.49 1.60 9.47
N SER A 21 -12.59 2.16 10.69
CA SER A 21 -13.35 3.41 10.89
C SER A 21 -12.69 4.65 10.25
N GLY A 22 -11.56 4.50 9.57
CA GLY A 22 -10.77 5.58 8.97
C GLY A 22 -9.93 6.37 9.97
N GLU A 23 -9.86 5.89 11.20
CA GLU A 23 -9.11 6.51 12.29
C GLU A 23 -7.70 5.94 12.38
N VAL A 24 -6.76 6.80 12.77
CA VAL A 24 -5.53 6.34 13.40
C VAL A 24 -5.72 6.45 14.90
N ILE A 25 -5.54 5.33 15.59
CA ILE A 25 -5.62 5.24 17.04
C ILE A 25 -4.23 5.08 17.64
N ARG A 26 -4.13 5.41 18.91
CA ARG A 26 -2.94 5.22 19.74
C ARG A 26 -3.29 4.37 20.96
N LEU A 27 -2.43 3.40 21.24
CA LEU A 27 -2.50 2.50 22.38
C LEU A 27 -1.35 2.82 23.35
N SER A 28 -1.64 2.91 24.64
CA SER A 28 -0.64 3.08 25.71
C SER A 28 -0.70 1.95 26.73
N ASN A 29 0.38 1.80 27.51
CA ASN A 29 0.50 0.76 28.56
C ASN A 29 -0.59 0.81 29.65
N GLU A 30 -1.32 1.93 29.76
CA GLU A 30 -2.47 2.08 30.69
C GLU A 30 -3.79 1.58 30.07
N GLU A 31 -3.74 0.73 29.03
CA GLU A 31 -4.89 0.19 28.29
C GLU A 31 -5.81 1.25 27.67
N SER A 32 -5.34 2.50 27.54
CA SER A 32 -6.13 3.58 26.95
C SER A 32 -5.99 3.60 25.43
N VAL A 33 -7.12 3.45 24.73
CA VAL A 33 -7.23 3.63 23.28
C VAL A 33 -7.63 5.07 23.01
N GLN A 34 -6.83 5.82 22.26
CA GLN A 34 -7.09 7.23 21.99
C GLN A 34 -7.06 7.55 20.49
N PRO A 35 -8.10 8.17 19.93
CA PRO A 35 -8.09 8.59 18.53
C PRO A 35 -7.12 9.77 18.34
N ILE A 36 -6.23 9.62 17.36
CA ILE A 36 -5.27 10.66 16.96
C ILE A 36 -5.87 11.53 15.87
N THR A 37 -6.44 10.88 14.84
CA THR A 37 -7.01 11.56 13.69
C THR A 37 -7.97 10.63 12.95
N LYS A 38 -8.82 11.21 12.12
CA LYS A 38 -9.64 10.51 11.12
C LYS A 38 -9.36 11.11 9.75
N ILE A 39 -9.04 10.28 8.76
CA ILE A 39 -8.71 10.76 7.41
C ILE A 39 -9.96 10.87 6.56
N GLY A 40 -10.68 9.77 6.34
CA GLY A 40 -11.89 9.76 5.53
C GLY A 40 -13.12 10.36 6.22
N GLN A 41 -14.28 10.17 5.60
CA GLN A 41 -15.52 10.83 6.00
C GLN A 41 -16.25 10.11 7.12
N HIS A 42 -17.24 10.78 7.73
CA HIS A 42 -18.15 10.08 8.63
C HIS A 42 -18.93 9.01 7.85
N CYS A 43 -19.07 7.84 8.46
CA CYS A 43 -19.71 6.69 7.85
C CYS A 43 -20.46 5.92 8.95
N ASP A 44 -21.65 5.42 8.62
CA ASP A 44 -22.47 4.62 9.53
C ASP A 44 -22.02 3.16 9.56
N TYR A 45 -21.50 2.66 8.45
CA TYR A 45 -21.00 1.30 8.29
C TYR A 45 -19.48 1.31 8.18
N ILE A 46 -18.80 0.84 9.22
CA ILE A 46 -17.33 0.95 9.34
C ILE A 46 -16.55 0.17 8.28
N PHE A 47 -17.17 -0.74 7.52
CA PHE A 47 -16.50 -1.47 6.43
C PHE A 47 -16.75 -0.84 5.05
N ASP A 48 -17.34 0.36 5.00
CA ASP A 48 -17.36 1.19 3.80
C ASP A 48 -16.06 2.00 3.71
N ASP A 49 -14.94 1.30 3.47
CA ASP A 49 -13.60 1.89 3.55
C ASP A 49 -13.42 3.06 2.56
N GLU A 50 -14.10 3.04 1.41
CA GLU A 50 -14.08 4.14 0.43
C GLU A 50 -14.69 5.43 1.02
N LEU A 51 -15.74 5.31 1.84
CA LEU A 51 -16.34 6.45 2.54
C LEU A 51 -15.58 6.78 3.83
N CYS A 52 -15.38 5.78 4.69
CA CYS A 52 -14.77 5.93 6.01
C CYS A 52 -13.31 6.39 5.95
N GLY A 53 -12.59 6.01 4.91
CA GLY A 53 -11.13 5.92 4.89
C GLY A 53 -10.65 4.63 5.56
N TYR A 54 -9.43 4.22 5.23
CA TYR A 54 -8.73 3.14 5.92
C TYR A 54 -7.22 3.45 5.89
N PRO A 55 -6.65 3.98 6.98
CA PRO A 55 -5.21 4.16 7.10
C PRO A 55 -4.49 2.82 7.10
N VAL A 56 -3.72 2.54 6.05
CA VAL A 56 -3.08 1.24 5.78
C VAL A 56 -1.55 1.31 5.66
N GLY A 57 -0.97 2.47 6.00
CA GLY A 57 0.47 2.63 6.07
C GLY A 57 0.83 3.82 6.93
N LEU A 58 1.76 3.63 7.86
CA LEU A 58 2.19 4.64 8.82
C LEU A 58 3.71 4.77 8.83
N ALA A 59 4.19 6.00 8.92
CA ALA A 59 5.60 6.29 9.17
C ALA A 59 5.73 7.57 10.00
N LEU A 60 6.84 7.73 10.73
CA LEU A 60 7.16 8.99 11.38
C LEU A 60 7.98 9.88 10.45
N ASP A 61 7.84 11.19 10.61
CA ASP A 61 8.83 12.11 10.07
C ASP A 61 10.18 11.97 10.78
N THR A 62 11.19 12.65 10.25
CA THR A 62 12.58 12.55 10.77
C THR A 62 12.74 13.08 12.19
N GLN A 63 11.78 13.86 12.70
CA GLN A 63 11.80 14.40 14.06
C GLN A 63 10.90 13.64 15.03
N GLY A 64 10.08 12.69 14.55
CA GLY A 64 9.05 12.03 15.33
C GLY A 64 7.88 12.93 15.75
N ASN A 65 7.78 14.16 15.22
CA ASN A 65 6.72 15.10 15.59
C ASN A 65 5.46 14.90 14.74
N ASN A 66 5.62 14.35 13.54
CA ASN A 66 4.54 14.15 12.59
C ASN A 66 4.40 12.68 12.22
N LEU A 67 3.15 12.24 12.11
CA LEU A 67 2.79 10.97 11.52
C LEU A 67 2.47 11.16 10.04
N ILE A 68 3.14 10.40 9.19
CA ILE A 68 2.80 10.25 7.78
C ILE A 68 1.85 9.07 7.66
N VAL A 69 0.68 9.32 7.08
CA VAL A 69 -0.44 8.39 7.00
C VAL A 69 -0.80 8.18 5.54
N SER A 70 -0.65 6.94 5.07
CA SER A 70 -1.19 6.45 3.81
C SER A 70 -2.59 5.94 4.06
N ASP A 71 -3.60 6.65 3.59
CA ASP A 71 -4.98 6.18 3.59
C ASP A 71 -5.33 5.59 2.23
N ALA A 72 -5.90 4.38 2.25
CA ALA A 72 -6.19 3.57 1.09
C ALA A 72 -6.89 4.34 -0.05
N TYR A 73 -7.75 5.30 0.29
CA TYR A 73 -8.59 6.02 -0.66
C TYR A 73 -8.37 7.53 -0.65
N TYR A 74 -7.89 8.09 0.47
CA TYR A 74 -7.77 9.55 0.65
C TYR A 74 -6.36 10.10 0.45
N GLY A 75 -5.41 9.26 0.04
CA GLY A 75 -4.03 9.67 -0.29
C GLY A 75 -3.11 9.73 0.92
N ILE A 76 -2.04 10.51 0.82
CA ILE A 76 -1.01 10.60 1.87
C ILE A 76 -1.14 11.90 2.63
N TRP A 77 -1.15 11.79 3.95
CA TRP A 77 -1.36 12.87 4.90
C TRP A 77 -0.20 12.97 5.87
N GLN A 78 0.12 14.20 6.28
CA GLN A 78 0.96 14.48 7.44
C GLN A 78 0.06 14.96 8.58
N VAL A 79 0.27 14.41 9.77
CA VAL A 79 -0.51 14.72 10.97
C VAL A 79 0.43 15.06 12.11
N ASP A 80 0.37 16.30 12.58
CA ASP A 80 1.13 16.74 13.75
C ASP A 80 0.58 16.07 15.01
N LEU A 81 1.43 15.33 15.73
CA LEU A 81 1.01 14.50 16.86
C LEU A 81 0.56 15.31 18.10
N LYS A 82 0.93 16.59 18.19
CA LYS A 82 0.59 17.47 19.32
C LYS A 82 -0.68 18.28 19.05
N THR A 83 -0.73 18.92 17.90
CA THR A 83 -1.81 19.82 17.49
C THR A 83 -2.94 19.11 16.74
N LYS A 84 -2.71 17.87 16.28
CA LYS A 84 -3.60 17.08 15.42
C LYS A 84 -3.90 17.75 14.07
N LYS A 85 -3.11 18.75 13.67
CA LYS A 85 -3.28 19.42 12.38
C LYS A 85 -2.92 18.46 11.25
N LYS A 86 -3.82 18.34 10.28
CA LYS A 86 -3.65 17.53 9.06
C LYS A 86 -3.20 18.39 7.89
N THR A 87 -2.27 17.87 7.09
CA THR A 87 -1.85 18.46 5.80
C THR A 87 -1.79 17.36 4.75
N VAL A 88 -2.33 17.61 3.56
CA VAL A 88 -2.23 16.66 2.44
C VAL A 88 -0.83 16.73 1.84
N VAL A 89 -0.17 15.58 1.74
CA VAL A 89 1.14 15.43 1.07
C VAL A 89 0.94 14.96 -0.38
N VAL A 90 0.12 13.93 -0.57
CA VAL A 90 -0.26 13.40 -1.89
C VAL A 90 -1.78 13.34 -1.96
N PRO A 91 -2.43 14.22 -2.75
CA PRO A 91 -3.87 14.16 -2.96
C PRO A 91 -4.27 12.86 -3.67
N ALA A 92 -5.40 12.26 -3.28
CA ALA A 92 -5.94 11.05 -3.93
C ALA A 92 -6.18 11.23 -5.45
N GLU A 93 -6.59 12.44 -5.85
CA GLU A 93 -6.85 12.79 -7.25
C GLU A 93 -5.58 13.21 -8.01
N GLN A 94 -4.40 13.15 -7.40
CA GLN A 94 -3.16 13.49 -8.08
C GLN A 94 -2.89 12.50 -9.23
N ILE A 95 -2.74 13.05 -10.43
CA ILE A 95 -2.38 12.29 -11.62
C ILE A 95 -0.85 12.32 -11.78
N LEU A 96 -0.25 11.14 -11.89
CA LEU A 96 1.18 10.97 -12.15
C LEU A 96 1.43 10.25 -13.48
N PRO A 97 2.62 10.40 -14.08
CA PRO A 97 3.01 9.65 -15.27
C PRO A 97 2.93 8.14 -15.07
N GLY A 98 2.62 7.42 -16.13
CA GLY A 98 2.68 5.96 -16.16
C GLY A 98 3.07 5.48 -17.55
N LYS A 99 3.65 4.29 -17.66
CA LYS A 99 4.18 3.72 -18.92
C LYS A 99 3.13 3.64 -20.04
N GLY A 100 1.87 3.36 -19.70
CA GLY A 100 0.78 3.34 -20.67
C GLY A 100 -0.01 4.65 -20.75
N ALA A 101 -0.32 5.24 -19.59
CA ALA A 101 -1.07 6.48 -19.47
C ALA A 101 -0.82 7.14 -18.12
N ASN A 102 -0.97 8.46 -18.09
CA ASN A 102 -1.05 9.23 -16.86
C ASN A 102 -2.30 8.80 -16.08
N ARG A 103 -2.15 8.54 -14.79
CA ARG A 103 -3.24 8.01 -13.96
C ARG A 103 -3.09 8.38 -12.48
N ARG A 104 -4.23 8.47 -11.80
CA ARG A 104 -4.29 8.59 -10.35
C ARG A 104 -4.07 7.24 -9.68
N ALA A 105 -3.63 7.26 -8.43
CA ALA A 105 -3.65 6.08 -7.59
C ALA A 105 -5.09 5.68 -7.26
N LYS A 106 -5.32 4.39 -7.05
CA LYS A 106 -6.63 3.90 -6.59
C LYS A 106 -6.58 3.18 -5.26
N LEU A 107 -5.42 2.65 -4.89
CA LEU A 107 -5.24 2.03 -3.59
C LEU A 107 -3.85 2.38 -3.06
N PHE A 108 -3.79 3.45 -2.29
CA PHE A 108 -2.58 3.76 -1.52
C PHE A 108 -2.38 2.67 -0.49
N ASN A 109 -1.13 2.30 -0.24
CA ASN A 109 -0.86 1.17 0.63
C ASN A 109 0.22 1.51 1.65
N SER A 110 1.49 1.27 1.31
CA SER A 110 2.60 1.43 2.24
C SER A 110 3.27 2.79 2.10
N VAL A 111 3.89 3.26 3.19
CA VAL A 111 4.68 4.49 3.23
C VAL A 111 5.92 4.30 4.11
N ALA A 112 7.04 4.90 3.71
CA ALA A 112 8.22 5.04 4.56
C ALA A 112 8.85 6.42 4.39
N VAL A 113 9.60 6.85 5.40
CA VAL A 113 10.33 8.13 5.39
C VAL A 113 11.81 7.83 5.63
N ASN A 114 12.69 8.32 4.75
CA ASN A 114 14.13 8.19 4.98
C ASN A 114 14.67 9.29 5.90
N ARG A 115 15.94 9.17 6.31
CA ARG A 115 16.65 10.17 7.11
C ARG A 115 16.75 11.55 6.47
N GLN A 116 16.55 11.67 5.15
CA GLN A 116 16.52 12.96 4.45
C GLN A 116 15.12 13.60 4.45
N GLY A 117 14.09 12.88 4.89
CA GLY A 117 12.70 13.32 4.86
C GLY A 117 11.99 13.08 3.52
N ASP A 118 12.59 12.30 2.62
CA ASP A 118 11.89 11.83 1.42
C ASP A 118 10.83 10.81 1.84
N ILE A 119 9.63 10.94 1.28
CA ILE A 119 8.51 10.02 1.54
C ILE A 119 8.40 9.06 0.36
N PHE A 120 8.49 7.77 0.64
CA PHE A 120 8.35 6.68 -0.32
C PHE A 120 6.99 6.04 -0.12
N TRP A 121 6.29 5.71 -1.20
CA TRP A 121 4.95 5.14 -1.08
C TRP A 121 4.57 4.24 -2.24
N THR A 122 3.56 3.39 -2.03
CA THR A 122 3.03 2.46 -3.04
C THR A 122 1.56 2.73 -3.36
N ASP A 123 1.25 2.57 -4.65
CA ASP A 123 -0.11 2.42 -5.18
C ASP A 123 -0.25 0.96 -5.61
N SER A 124 -1.08 0.17 -4.93
CA SER A 124 -1.18 -1.26 -5.22
C SER A 124 -1.69 -1.52 -6.63
N PHE A 125 -2.64 -0.72 -7.10
CA PHE A 125 -3.11 -0.74 -8.47
C PHE A 125 -3.74 0.59 -8.85
N SER A 126 -3.64 0.95 -10.13
CA SER A 126 -4.28 2.17 -10.65
C SER A 126 -5.49 1.89 -11.55
N ASP A 127 -5.86 0.62 -11.75
CA ASP A 127 -6.89 0.18 -12.69
C ASP A 127 -7.99 -0.66 -12.02
N ASP A 128 -8.50 -1.70 -12.66
CA ASP A 128 -9.54 -2.56 -12.13
C ASP A 128 -8.94 -3.61 -11.19
N PHE A 129 -9.44 -3.76 -9.96
CA PHE A 129 -8.89 -4.74 -9.01
C PHE A 129 -8.78 -6.17 -9.56
N VAL A 130 -9.74 -6.64 -10.36
CA VAL A 130 -9.67 -8.00 -10.94
C VAL A 130 -8.57 -8.07 -11.99
N LEU A 131 -8.48 -7.05 -12.85
CA LEU A 131 -7.39 -7.00 -13.82
C LEU A 131 -6.04 -6.89 -13.11
N ALA A 132 -5.92 -6.02 -12.11
CA ALA A 132 -4.71 -5.82 -11.30
C ALA A 132 -4.25 -7.10 -10.62
N ALA A 133 -5.19 -7.82 -10.02
CA ALA A 133 -4.90 -9.05 -9.30
C ALA A 133 -4.46 -10.17 -10.26
N PHE A 134 -5.14 -10.32 -11.40
CA PHE A 134 -4.99 -11.51 -12.25
C PHE A 134 -4.09 -11.31 -13.47
N ALA A 135 -4.00 -10.13 -14.06
CA ALA A 135 -3.50 -10.01 -15.43
C ALA A 135 -2.73 -8.73 -15.76
N ASN A 136 -2.90 -7.64 -15.03
CA ASN A 136 -2.34 -6.34 -15.38
C ASN A 136 -1.54 -5.74 -14.21
N PRO A 137 -0.20 -5.80 -14.22
CA PRO A 137 0.56 -5.13 -13.19
C PRO A 137 0.46 -3.61 -13.41
N SER A 138 -0.36 -2.93 -12.61
CA SER A 138 -0.57 -1.48 -12.68
C SER A 138 -0.07 -0.75 -11.43
N GLY A 139 0.46 -1.48 -10.45
CA GLY A 139 0.97 -0.92 -9.21
C GLY A 139 2.21 -0.05 -9.45
N ARG A 140 2.42 0.91 -8.56
CA ARG A 140 3.53 1.87 -8.63
C ARG A 140 4.23 2.00 -7.29
N TYR A 141 5.48 2.43 -7.39
CA TYR A 141 6.29 2.87 -6.27
C TYR A 141 6.86 4.24 -6.59
N ASP A 142 6.55 5.18 -5.72
CA ASP A 142 6.69 6.61 -5.95
C ASP A 142 7.45 7.26 -4.78
N ARG A 143 8.00 8.46 -5.02
CA ARG A 143 8.74 9.24 -4.02
C ARG A 143 8.32 10.70 -4.03
N VAL A 144 8.13 11.27 -2.85
CA VAL A 144 7.96 12.70 -2.61
C VAL A 144 9.25 13.27 -2.03
N LYS A 145 9.84 14.24 -2.74
CA LYS A 145 10.94 15.08 -2.24
C LYS A 145 10.51 16.55 -2.18
N LYS A 146 10.57 17.20 -3.34
CA LYS A 146 9.96 18.51 -3.63
C LYS A 146 8.71 18.37 -4.49
N THR A 147 8.71 17.33 -5.32
CA THR A 147 7.62 16.90 -6.19
C THR A 147 7.45 15.40 -5.99
N ASN A 148 6.28 14.89 -6.38
CA ASN A 148 5.99 13.47 -6.39
C ASN A 148 6.43 12.86 -7.74
N GLU A 149 7.26 11.82 -7.70
CA GLU A 149 7.85 11.19 -8.87
C GLU A 149 7.68 9.67 -8.85
N VAL A 150 7.39 9.10 -10.02
CA VAL A 150 7.27 7.65 -10.18
C VAL A 150 8.64 7.02 -10.34
N LEU A 151 9.02 6.13 -9.43
CA LEU A 151 10.32 5.46 -9.44
C LEU A 151 10.25 4.09 -10.12
N LEU A 152 9.16 3.36 -9.92
CA LEU A 152 8.85 2.12 -10.63
C LEU A 152 7.38 2.07 -11.02
N ASP A 153 7.14 1.58 -12.23
CA ASP A 153 5.81 1.34 -12.77
C ASP A 153 5.67 -0.10 -13.27
N GLU A 154 4.43 -0.59 -13.28
CA GLU A 154 4.01 -1.96 -13.61
C GLU A 154 4.45 -3.00 -12.59
N LEU A 155 4.25 -2.68 -11.31
CA LEU A 155 4.40 -3.63 -10.21
C LEU A 155 3.14 -4.50 -10.06
N SER A 156 3.34 -5.77 -9.74
CA SER A 156 2.24 -6.74 -9.57
C SER A 156 1.65 -6.62 -8.16
N PHE A 157 0.66 -5.73 -8.01
CA PHE A 157 0.03 -5.40 -6.72
C PHE A 157 1.06 -4.93 -5.68
N ALA A 158 1.54 -3.69 -5.84
CA ALA A 158 2.57 -3.10 -4.97
C ALA A 158 2.02 -2.86 -3.57
N ASN A 159 2.33 -3.75 -2.64
CA ASN A 159 1.71 -3.78 -1.32
C ASN A 159 2.61 -3.04 -0.32
N GLY A 160 3.52 -3.77 0.33
CA GLY A 160 4.52 -3.24 1.25
C GLY A 160 5.78 -2.66 0.62
N LEU A 161 6.40 -1.72 1.32
CA LEU A 161 7.77 -1.27 1.08
C LEU A 161 8.57 -1.18 2.38
N ALA A 162 9.87 -1.46 2.34
CA ALA A 162 10.77 -1.26 3.47
C ALA A 162 12.12 -0.70 3.01
N LEU A 163 12.61 0.31 3.73
CA LEU A 163 13.98 0.80 3.59
C LEU A 163 14.96 -0.22 4.18
N SER A 164 16.06 -0.45 3.49
CA SER A 164 17.22 -1.11 4.12
C SER A 164 17.73 -0.29 5.32
N PRO A 165 18.33 -0.91 6.35
CA PRO A 165 18.86 -0.17 7.51
C PRO A 165 19.85 0.95 7.16
N SER A 166 20.66 0.76 6.11
CA SER A 166 21.59 1.78 5.59
C SER A 166 20.95 2.78 4.61
N GLU A 167 19.68 2.59 4.25
CA GLU A 167 18.94 3.37 3.25
C GLU A 167 19.62 3.41 1.87
N ASP A 168 20.30 2.33 1.50
CA ASP A 168 20.96 2.21 0.19
C ASP A 168 20.05 1.56 -0.86
N PHE A 169 19.02 0.84 -0.42
CA PHE A 169 17.95 0.29 -1.26
C PHE A 169 16.62 0.22 -0.51
N ILE A 170 15.54 0.02 -1.27
CA ILE A 170 14.20 -0.34 -0.80
C ILE A 170 13.87 -1.75 -1.29
N VAL A 171 13.14 -2.51 -0.47
CA VAL A 171 12.48 -3.75 -0.87
C VAL A 171 10.98 -3.48 -1.02
N LEU A 172 10.40 -4.00 -2.09
CA LEU A 172 8.98 -3.87 -2.44
C LEU A 172 8.34 -5.26 -2.51
N ALA A 173 7.14 -5.40 -1.95
CA ALA A 173 6.32 -6.59 -2.09
C ALA A 173 5.45 -6.49 -3.36
N GLU A 174 5.61 -7.47 -4.26
CA GLU A 174 4.70 -7.67 -5.40
C GLU A 174 3.79 -8.86 -5.09
N THR A 175 2.66 -8.59 -4.43
CA THR A 175 1.79 -9.61 -3.81
C THR A 175 1.34 -10.67 -4.80
N THR A 176 0.82 -10.27 -5.95
CA THR A 176 0.23 -11.19 -6.93
C THR A 176 1.28 -11.91 -7.79
N ALA A 177 2.53 -11.43 -7.74
CA ALA A 177 3.68 -12.12 -8.31
C ALA A 177 4.44 -12.98 -7.28
N MET A 178 4.05 -12.96 -6.00
CA MET A 178 4.69 -13.72 -4.91
C MET A 178 6.21 -13.55 -4.89
N ARG A 179 6.66 -12.28 -4.99
CA ARG A 179 8.08 -11.95 -5.05
C ARG A 179 8.36 -10.63 -4.34
N LEU A 180 9.64 -10.44 -4.05
CA LEU A 180 10.19 -9.19 -3.58
C LEU A 180 11.07 -8.57 -4.67
N ARG A 181 11.00 -7.26 -4.81
CA ARG A 181 11.83 -6.47 -5.71
C ARG A 181 12.73 -5.56 -4.91
N LYS A 182 14.01 -5.48 -5.25
CA LYS A 182 14.95 -4.51 -4.71
C LYS A 182 15.07 -3.33 -5.66
N TYR A 183 14.98 -2.12 -5.13
CA TYR A 183 15.23 -0.86 -5.84
C TYR A 183 16.41 -0.13 -5.19
N TYR A 184 17.44 0.19 -5.98
CA TYR A 184 18.66 0.81 -5.49
C TYR A 184 18.48 2.32 -5.34
N LEU A 185 18.66 2.84 -4.12
CA LEU A 185 18.60 4.26 -3.81
C LEU A 185 19.95 4.96 -4.01
N LYS A 186 21.05 4.24 -3.77
CA LYS A 186 22.42 4.77 -3.81
C LYS A 186 23.37 3.84 -4.58
N GLY A 187 24.58 4.33 -4.82
CA GLY A 187 25.63 3.58 -5.50
C GLY A 187 25.54 3.63 -7.02
N SER A 188 26.37 2.82 -7.69
CA SER A 188 26.48 2.79 -9.15
C SER A 188 25.21 2.30 -9.86
N ARG A 189 24.36 1.53 -9.16
CA ARG A 189 23.07 1.02 -9.64
C ARG A 189 21.88 1.88 -9.21
N ALA A 190 22.09 3.07 -8.65
CA ALA A 190 21.00 3.92 -8.18
C ALA A 190 19.97 4.16 -9.30
N GLY A 191 18.69 3.93 -9.01
CA GLY A 191 17.60 4.01 -9.99
C GLY A 191 17.25 2.69 -10.66
N GLU A 192 18.09 1.67 -10.54
CA GLU A 192 17.80 0.32 -11.06
C GLU A 192 16.98 -0.50 -10.08
N SER A 193 16.33 -1.55 -10.59
CA SER A 193 15.67 -2.57 -9.78
C SER A 193 15.95 -3.98 -10.27
N GLU A 194 15.84 -4.95 -9.37
CA GLU A 194 15.96 -6.37 -9.68
C GLU A 194 15.01 -7.20 -8.80
N VAL A 195 14.70 -8.41 -9.25
CA VAL A 195 14.01 -9.38 -8.41
C VAL A 195 14.96 -9.78 -7.28
N PHE A 196 14.52 -9.62 -6.04
CA PHE A 196 15.32 -9.90 -4.86
C PHE A 196 15.07 -11.30 -4.31
N VAL A 197 13.80 -11.69 -4.23
CA VAL A 197 13.34 -13.03 -3.87
C VAL A 197 12.16 -13.35 -4.77
N GLU A 198 12.11 -14.56 -5.33
CA GLU A 198 11.01 -15.01 -6.19
C GLU A 198 10.47 -16.35 -5.68
N GLY A 199 9.19 -16.63 -5.98
CA GLY A 199 8.56 -17.89 -5.61
C GLY A 199 8.29 -18.00 -4.11
N LEU A 200 7.89 -16.89 -3.47
CA LEU A 200 7.47 -16.92 -2.08
C LEU A 200 6.31 -17.91 -1.89
N PRO A 201 6.27 -18.65 -0.77
CA PRO A 201 5.21 -19.61 -0.47
C PRO A 201 3.94 -18.92 0.03
N GLY A 202 3.57 -17.81 -0.61
CA GLY A 202 2.43 -17.01 -0.25
C GLY A 202 2.50 -15.57 -0.74
N TRP A 203 1.46 -14.83 -0.40
CA TRP A 203 1.28 -13.42 -0.78
C TRP A 203 2.04 -12.49 0.16
N PRO A 204 3.15 -11.86 -0.27
CA PRO A 204 3.85 -10.89 0.55
C PRO A 204 2.99 -9.66 0.78
N ASP A 205 3.06 -9.14 1.99
CA ASP A 205 2.33 -7.95 2.45
C ASP A 205 3.29 -6.89 3.03
N ASN A 206 2.77 -5.98 3.86
CA ASN A 206 3.51 -4.88 4.48
C ASN A 206 4.84 -5.34 5.13
N LEU A 207 5.94 -4.79 4.61
CA LEU A 207 7.30 -5.12 4.98
C LEU A 207 7.74 -4.27 6.18
N THR A 208 8.48 -4.84 7.12
CA THR A 208 9.05 -4.09 8.26
C THR A 208 10.53 -4.41 8.39
N ALA A 209 11.36 -3.38 8.54
CA ALA A 209 12.79 -3.55 8.76
C ALA A 209 13.13 -3.41 10.24
N ASP A 210 14.14 -4.16 10.69
CA ASP A 210 14.78 -4.01 12.00
C ASP A 210 16.30 -4.13 11.87
N GLU A 211 17.00 -4.32 12.99
CA GLU A 211 18.46 -4.47 13.02
C GLU A 211 18.94 -5.79 12.41
N GLU A 212 18.08 -6.81 12.34
CA GLU A 212 18.40 -8.16 11.88
C GLU A 212 18.08 -8.33 10.38
N GLY A 213 17.12 -7.58 9.84
CA GLY A 213 16.80 -7.60 8.42
C GLY A 213 15.45 -6.99 8.07
N ILE A 214 14.76 -7.63 7.13
CA ILE A 214 13.43 -7.22 6.66
C ILE A 214 12.48 -8.41 6.86
N TRP A 215 11.47 -8.19 7.69
CA TRP A 215 10.37 -9.11 7.94
C TRP A 215 9.32 -8.97 6.84
N VAL A 216 8.87 -10.13 6.34
CA VAL A 216 7.92 -10.25 5.25
C VAL A 216 6.77 -11.15 5.69
N PRO A 217 5.61 -10.60 6.05
CA PRO A 217 4.42 -11.40 6.32
C PRO A 217 3.88 -12.01 5.01
N LEU A 218 3.33 -13.22 5.10
CA LEU A 218 2.61 -13.88 4.01
C LEU A 218 1.14 -13.99 4.38
N SER A 219 0.28 -13.18 3.76
CA SER A 219 -1.14 -13.07 4.13
C SER A 219 -1.99 -14.27 3.66
N VAL A 220 -1.56 -14.92 2.58
CA VAL A 220 -2.15 -16.18 2.09
C VAL A 220 -1.01 -17.14 1.84
N ALA A 221 -0.89 -18.17 2.67
CA ALA A 221 0.07 -19.24 2.46
C ALA A 221 -0.28 -20.02 1.18
N SER A 222 0.76 -20.46 0.48
CA SER A 222 0.64 -21.34 -0.68
C SER A 222 1.64 -22.47 -0.52
N ASP A 223 1.11 -23.68 -0.40
CA ASP A 223 1.91 -24.91 -0.36
C ASP A 223 1.23 -26.00 -1.18
N SER A 224 1.79 -27.20 -1.20
CA SER A 224 1.25 -28.32 -1.98
C SER A 224 -0.12 -28.81 -1.50
N GLU A 225 -0.45 -28.59 -0.23
CA GLU A 225 -1.73 -28.97 0.38
C GLU A 225 -2.76 -27.83 0.28
N ASN A 226 -2.29 -26.58 0.19
CA ASN A 226 -3.08 -25.36 0.07
C ASN A 226 -2.65 -24.57 -1.19
N PRO A 227 -2.96 -25.07 -2.40
CA PRO A 227 -2.54 -24.41 -3.63
C PRO A 227 -3.27 -23.08 -3.82
N ASN A 228 -2.50 -21.99 -3.93
CA ASN A 228 -3.05 -20.67 -4.27
C ASN A 228 -3.35 -20.60 -5.78
N LEU A 229 -4.57 -20.20 -6.14
CA LEU A 229 -4.99 -20.07 -7.55
C LEU A 229 -4.05 -19.18 -8.38
N PHE A 230 -3.53 -18.10 -7.78
CA PHE A 230 -2.58 -17.20 -8.44
C PHE A 230 -1.23 -17.87 -8.69
N ALA A 231 -0.79 -18.73 -7.77
CA ALA A 231 0.41 -19.55 -7.96
C ALA A 231 0.21 -20.58 -9.07
N VAL A 232 -0.92 -21.31 -9.05
CA VAL A 232 -1.25 -22.32 -10.06
C VAL A 232 -1.36 -21.70 -11.45
N LEU A 233 -1.94 -20.51 -11.56
CA LEU A 233 -2.12 -19.82 -12.84
C LEU A 233 -0.89 -19.03 -13.29
N ALA A 234 0.11 -18.79 -12.43
CA ALA A 234 1.28 -17.96 -12.74
C ALA A 234 2.02 -18.39 -14.03
N PRO A 235 2.24 -19.69 -14.31
CA PRO A 235 2.88 -20.14 -15.55
C PRO A 235 2.05 -19.92 -16.82
N TYR A 236 0.77 -19.56 -16.71
CA TYR A 236 -0.19 -19.51 -17.82
C TYR A 236 -0.73 -18.08 -18.06
N PRO A 237 0.10 -17.13 -18.54
CA PRO A 237 -0.28 -15.71 -18.66
C PRO A 237 -1.47 -15.48 -19.61
N ARG A 238 -1.60 -16.26 -20.68
CA ARG A 238 -2.74 -16.17 -21.61
C ARG A 238 -4.05 -16.59 -20.97
N LEU A 239 -4.03 -17.65 -20.15
CA LEU A 239 -5.19 -18.13 -19.42
C LEU A 239 -5.61 -17.12 -18.35
N ARG A 240 -4.66 -16.58 -17.59
CA ARG A 240 -4.89 -15.49 -16.62
C ARG A 240 -5.58 -14.29 -17.27
N SER A 241 -5.06 -13.82 -18.41
CA SER A 241 -5.64 -12.70 -19.15
C SER A 241 -7.06 -13.01 -19.66
N PHE A 242 -7.28 -14.22 -20.19
CA PHE A 242 -8.61 -14.66 -20.62
C PHE A 242 -9.61 -14.66 -19.46
N LEU A 243 -9.27 -15.27 -18.32
CA LEU A 243 -10.13 -15.34 -17.14
C LEU A 243 -10.43 -13.93 -16.58
N ALA A 244 -9.42 -13.07 -16.49
CA ALA A 244 -9.59 -11.70 -16.03
C ALA A 244 -10.55 -10.90 -16.93
N ARG A 245 -10.41 -11.04 -18.27
CA ARG A 245 -11.33 -10.41 -19.24
C ARG A 245 -12.73 -10.98 -19.17
N LEU A 246 -12.88 -12.29 -18.98
CA LEU A 246 -14.18 -12.94 -18.82
C LEU A 246 -14.91 -12.40 -17.58
N VAL A 247 -14.22 -12.30 -16.44
CA VAL A 247 -14.78 -11.70 -15.22
C VAL A 247 -15.12 -10.22 -15.43
N ALA A 248 -14.25 -9.44 -16.07
CA ALA A 248 -14.53 -8.05 -16.39
C ALA A 248 -15.77 -7.88 -17.28
N LEU A 249 -15.94 -8.74 -18.29
CA LEU A 249 -17.13 -8.77 -19.16
C LEU A 249 -18.39 -9.13 -18.38
N MET A 250 -18.34 -10.12 -17.49
CA MET A 250 -19.49 -10.48 -16.64
C MET A 250 -19.89 -9.35 -15.68
N ARG A 251 -18.92 -8.53 -15.23
CA ARG A 251 -19.17 -7.36 -14.37
C ARG A 251 -19.66 -6.13 -15.13
N LEU A 252 -19.46 -6.06 -16.45
CA LEU A 252 -19.79 -4.89 -17.26
C LEU A 252 -21.28 -4.48 -17.16
N PRO A 253 -22.27 -5.39 -17.28
CA PRO A 253 -23.67 -5.03 -17.15
C PRO A 253 -24.00 -4.46 -15.77
N LEU A 254 -23.40 -5.01 -14.71
CA LEU A 254 -23.58 -4.52 -13.33
C LEU A 254 -23.02 -3.10 -13.15
N ARG A 255 -21.86 -2.82 -13.75
CA ARG A 255 -21.28 -1.47 -13.74
C ARG A 255 -22.14 -0.46 -14.48
N VAL A 256 -22.64 -0.83 -15.65
CA VAL A 256 -23.53 0.03 -16.43
C VAL A 256 -24.82 0.29 -15.64
N LEU A 257 -25.39 -0.74 -15.02
CA LEU A 257 -26.58 -0.61 -14.19
C LEU A 257 -26.33 0.34 -13.00
N ASN A 258 -25.22 0.16 -12.27
CA ASN A 258 -24.85 1.01 -11.13
C ASN A 258 -24.53 2.45 -11.55
N HIS A 259 -24.05 2.66 -12.77
CA HIS A 259 -23.80 4.01 -13.29
C HIS A 259 -25.11 4.74 -13.64
N ILE A 260 -26.11 4.01 -14.16
CA ILE A 260 -27.43 4.57 -14.50
C ILE A 260 -28.29 4.76 -13.24
N TYR A 261 -28.18 3.83 -12.29
CA TYR A 261 -28.89 3.82 -11.01
C TYR A 261 -27.89 3.69 -9.86
N PRO A 262 -27.19 4.77 -9.50
CA PRO A 262 -26.30 4.77 -8.35
C PRO A 262 -27.16 4.61 -7.08
N ASN A 263 -26.87 3.59 -6.28
CA ASN A 263 -27.41 3.45 -4.92
C ASN A 263 -26.59 4.31 -3.95
#